data_AF-E4Q499-F1
#
_entry.id   AF-E4Q499-F1
#
_cell.length_a   1.000
_cell.length_b   1.000
_cell.length_c   1.000
_cell.angle_alpha   90.00
_cell.angle_beta   90.00
_cell.angle_gamma   90.00
#
_symmetry.space_group_name_H-M   'P 1'
#
loop_
_entity.id
_entity.type
_entity.pdbx_description
1 polymer ?
#
loop_
_entity_poly.entity_id
_entity_poly.type
_entity_poly.pdbx_seq_one_letter_code
_entity_poly.pdbx_strand_id
1 'polypeptide(L)'
;MKRVFAIFILLIFVISFGFPLLSTKVFAQNSAQVKKQIGIKVDPIGPNIAVGKNIFSDSEAPTNPATLANDGDETTFWSAQDAGIHWLKIDLGDVYATLFATEIIFNGNGSYQYKIEYSIDDNRWTVLVDKSNNADTLQTQYDKFIPPASGIRYIRVTITSTPNNQPASIKEFKVYKMVDDTFIKGADVSMLKQIEDCGGKFYLNGVQMDALEILKYFGVNWIRLRIWNHPYYTEDKSQPMGGGNCDAENMLVIAKRGGCPKTIIFNNQNQPFDGIKC
;
A
#
# COMPACT_ATOMS: atom_id res chain seq x y z
N MET A 1 -41.24 -28.43 -14.16
CA MET A 1 -41.18 -27.11 -13.50
C MET A 1 -39.80 -26.94 -12.87
N LYS A 2 -38.87 -26.23 -13.54
CA LYS A 2 -37.60 -25.82 -12.93
C LYS A 2 -37.57 -24.29 -12.95
N ARG A 3 -37.50 -23.70 -11.76
CA ARG A 3 -37.41 -22.25 -11.56
C ARG A 3 -35.97 -21.80 -11.78
N VAL A 4 -35.87 -20.63 -12.41
CA VAL A 4 -34.68 -19.80 -12.64
C VAL A 4 -34.12 -19.31 -11.31
N PHE A 5 -32.79 -19.29 -11.17
CA PHE A 5 -32.09 -18.28 -10.36
C PHE A 5 -30.86 -17.81 -11.15
N ALA A 6 -30.86 -16.52 -11.48
CA ALA A 6 -29.74 -15.81 -12.08
C ALA A 6 -28.84 -15.28 -10.97
N ILE A 7 -27.53 -15.46 -11.09
CA ILE A 7 -26.53 -14.58 -10.48
C ILE A 7 -25.51 -14.26 -11.58
N PHE A 8 -25.50 -12.97 -11.95
CA PHE A 8 -24.60 -12.34 -12.90
C PHE A 8 -23.33 -11.84 -12.19
N ILE A 9 -22.31 -11.54 -13.01
CA ILE A 9 -20.96 -10.99 -12.77
C ILE A 9 -19.91 -12.11 -12.91
N LEU A 10 -19.60 -12.56 -14.14
CA LEU A 10 -18.88 -11.90 -15.25
C LEU A 10 -17.37 -11.70 -14.96
N LEU A 11 -16.60 -12.76 -15.17
CA LEU A 11 -15.22 -12.68 -15.67
C LEU A 11 -15.22 -13.40 -17.03
N ILE A 12 -15.21 -12.62 -18.11
CA ILE A 12 -15.31 -13.07 -19.50
C ILE A 12 -13.91 -13.26 -20.11
N PHE A 13 -13.66 -14.52 -20.53
CA PHE A 13 -13.02 -15.00 -21.78
C PHE A 13 -11.50 -14.79 -22.00
N VAL A 14 -10.75 -15.67 -22.71
CA VAL A 14 -11.06 -16.72 -23.72
C VAL A 14 -10.01 -17.86 -23.65
N ILE A 15 -10.43 -19.11 -23.84
CA ILE A 15 -9.60 -20.27 -24.19
C ILE A 15 -9.32 -20.31 -25.70
N SER A 16 -8.07 -20.55 -26.07
CA SER A 16 -7.51 -20.65 -27.42
C SER A 16 -8.23 -21.63 -28.37
N PHE A 17 -8.39 -21.24 -29.64
CA PHE A 17 -8.51 -22.15 -30.79
C PHE A 17 -7.91 -21.53 -32.07
N GLY A 18 -7.03 -22.28 -32.75
CA GLY A 18 -6.89 -22.33 -34.22
C GLY A 18 -6.18 -21.19 -34.99
N PHE A 19 -4.98 -21.48 -35.49
CA PHE A 19 -4.14 -20.78 -36.50
C PHE A 19 -4.91 -20.25 -37.76
N PRO A 20 -4.43 -19.21 -38.50
CA PRO A 20 -3.11 -19.18 -39.15
C PRO A 20 -2.30 -17.86 -39.05
N LEU A 21 -1.00 -18.01 -39.33
CA LEU A 21 0.06 -17.00 -39.38
C LEU A 21 -0.31 -15.76 -40.21
N LEU A 22 -0.38 -14.59 -39.56
CA LEU A 22 -0.25 -13.30 -40.22
C LEU A 22 0.71 -12.39 -39.43
N SER A 23 1.87 -12.12 -40.06
CA SER A 23 2.75 -10.96 -39.90
C SER A 23 3.11 -10.46 -38.49
N THR A 24 4.35 -10.74 -38.08
CA THR A 24 5.08 -10.22 -36.90
C THR A 24 5.40 -8.71 -36.96
N LYS A 25 4.54 -7.88 -37.54
CA LYS A 25 4.79 -6.43 -37.72
C LYS A 25 3.60 -5.54 -37.34
N VAL A 26 3.00 -5.71 -36.17
CA VAL A 26 2.15 -4.66 -35.56
C VAL A 26 2.21 -4.73 -34.03
N PHE A 27 3.37 -4.63 -33.39
CA PHE A 27 3.44 -4.40 -31.93
C PHE A 27 4.70 -3.65 -31.46
N ALA A 28 5.25 -2.77 -32.30
CA ALA A 28 6.41 -1.94 -31.95
C ALA A 28 6.14 -0.42 -32.01
N GLN A 29 4.91 0.01 -32.26
CA GLN A 29 4.52 1.41 -32.26
C GLN A 29 3.30 1.61 -31.36
N ASN A 30 3.53 1.82 -30.07
CA ASN A 30 2.72 2.68 -29.17
C ASN A 30 3.11 2.60 -27.68
N SER A 31 4.35 2.20 -27.35
CA SER A 31 4.87 2.27 -25.98
C SER A 31 4.89 3.69 -25.39
N ALA A 32 4.80 4.73 -26.24
CA ALA A 32 4.69 6.13 -25.82
C ALA A 32 3.25 6.60 -25.54
N GLN A 33 2.22 5.96 -26.13
CA GLN A 33 0.81 6.38 -25.98
C GLN A 33 0.09 5.65 -24.83
N VAL A 34 0.62 4.53 -24.35
CA VAL A 34 0.05 3.79 -23.20
C VAL A 34 0.41 4.44 -21.84
N LYS A 35 1.29 5.44 -21.80
CA LYS A 35 1.67 6.15 -20.56
C LYS A 35 0.64 7.19 -20.07
N LYS A 36 -0.45 7.48 -20.79
CA LYS A 36 -1.34 8.63 -20.51
C LYS A 36 -2.74 8.30 -19.96
N GLN A 37 -3.02 7.08 -19.52
CA GLN A 37 -4.31 6.75 -18.89
C GLN A 37 -4.07 5.48 -18.08
N ILE A 38 -3.78 5.50 -16.78
CA ILE A 38 -4.65 5.91 -15.69
C ILE A 38 -3.77 6.43 -14.55
N GLY A 39 -3.88 7.71 -14.19
CA GLY A 39 -3.27 8.26 -12.97
C GLY A 39 -4.01 7.81 -11.73
N ILE A 40 -4.07 6.50 -11.46
CA ILE A 40 -4.46 6.03 -10.13
C ILE A 40 -3.24 6.32 -9.24
N LYS A 41 -3.24 7.48 -8.58
CA LYS A 41 -2.51 7.59 -7.30
C LYS A 41 -3.15 6.51 -6.44
N VAL A 42 -2.50 5.34 -6.34
CA VAL A 42 -2.89 4.35 -5.33
C VAL A 42 -2.56 5.06 -4.03
N ASP A 43 -3.57 5.65 -3.39
CA ASP A 43 -3.39 6.25 -2.08
C ASP A 43 -2.64 5.23 -1.24
N PRO A 44 -1.46 5.59 -0.74
CA PRO A 44 -0.60 4.64 -0.06
C PRO A 44 -1.41 4.15 1.15
N ILE A 45 -1.95 2.93 1.06
CA ILE A 45 -2.60 2.01 2.04
C ILE A 45 -3.38 2.63 3.24
N GLY A 46 -3.78 3.91 3.22
CA GLY A 46 -4.56 4.58 4.27
C GLY A 46 -4.62 6.10 4.14
N PRO A 47 -5.45 6.77 4.94
CA PRO A 47 -5.77 8.19 4.76
C PRO A 47 -4.59 9.11 5.13
N ASN A 48 -4.47 10.25 4.44
CA ASN A 48 -3.64 11.36 4.89
C ASN A 48 -4.26 11.94 6.17
N ILE A 49 -3.56 11.81 7.29
CA ILE A 49 -4.02 12.27 8.61
C ILE A 49 -3.46 13.64 9.00
N ALA A 50 -2.61 14.24 8.15
CA ALA A 50 -1.98 15.53 8.40
C ALA A 50 -2.89 16.73 8.07
N VAL A 51 -3.88 16.56 7.19
CA VAL A 51 -4.71 17.66 6.67
C VAL A 51 -5.43 18.37 7.81
N GLY A 52 -5.27 19.69 7.89
CA GLY A 52 -5.91 20.55 8.89
C GLY A 52 -5.44 20.35 10.33
N LYS A 53 -4.39 19.55 10.56
CA LYS A 53 -3.77 19.40 11.88
C LYS A 53 -2.95 20.63 12.25
N ASN A 54 -2.66 20.80 13.54
CA ASN A 54 -1.78 21.88 13.99
C ASN A 54 -0.38 21.67 13.42
N ILE A 55 0.13 22.68 12.73
CA ILE A 55 1.46 22.68 12.13
C ILE A 55 2.25 23.90 12.60
N PHE A 56 3.56 23.70 12.78
CA PHE A 56 4.50 24.68 13.32
C PHE A 56 5.75 24.68 12.46
N SER A 57 6.38 25.83 12.33
CA SER A 57 7.69 26.02 11.69
C SER A 57 8.64 26.75 12.64
N ASP A 58 9.94 26.67 12.40
CA ASP A 58 10.91 27.58 13.01
C ASP A 58 10.97 28.96 12.35
N SER A 59 10.65 29.01 11.07
CA SER A 59 10.70 30.20 10.23
C SER A 59 9.55 30.18 9.23
N GLU A 60 8.95 31.33 8.95
CA GLU A 60 7.95 31.46 7.90
C GLU A 60 7.94 32.85 7.28
N ALA A 61 7.75 32.91 5.96
CA ALA A 61 7.50 34.14 5.26
C ALA A 61 6.07 34.63 5.53
N PRO A 62 5.81 35.95 5.63
CA PRO A 62 4.51 36.48 6.05
C PRO A 62 3.30 36.03 5.22
N THR A 63 3.50 35.71 3.94
CA THR A 63 2.46 35.27 3.01
C THR A 63 2.41 33.75 2.82
N ASN A 64 3.35 33.02 3.41
CA ASN A 64 3.52 31.58 3.21
C ASN A 64 3.69 30.88 4.57
N PRO A 65 2.69 30.98 5.47
CA PRO A 65 2.75 30.40 6.80
C PRO A 65 2.72 28.87 6.77
N ALA A 66 3.10 28.25 7.89
CA ALA A 66 3.16 26.78 8.03
C ALA A 66 1.84 26.08 7.66
N THR A 67 0.70 26.71 7.91
CA THR A 67 -0.65 26.16 7.63
C THR A 67 -0.91 25.85 6.17
N LEU A 68 -0.15 26.44 5.24
CA LEU A 68 -0.25 26.15 3.80
C LEU A 68 0.49 24.89 3.37
N ALA A 69 1.16 24.18 4.30
CA ALA A 69 1.82 22.91 4.01
C ALA A 69 0.97 21.69 4.41
N ASN A 70 -0.25 21.88 4.90
CA ASN A 70 -1.16 20.78 5.23
C ASN A 70 -2.64 21.17 5.08
N ASP A 71 -2.94 22.10 4.18
CA ASP A 71 -4.30 22.56 3.91
C ASP A 71 -5.04 21.67 2.89
N GLY A 72 -4.31 20.75 2.23
CA GLY A 72 -4.84 19.87 1.20
C GLY A 72 -4.91 20.51 -0.19
N ASP A 73 -4.32 21.70 -0.37
CA ASP A 73 -4.23 22.42 -1.64
C ASP A 73 -2.79 22.41 -2.16
N GLU A 74 -2.50 21.55 -3.16
CA GLU A 74 -1.15 21.45 -3.75
C GLU A 74 -0.72 22.73 -4.53
N THR A 75 -1.56 23.77 -4.59
CA THR A 75 -1.27 25.07 -5.21
C THR A 75 -0.75 26.13 -4.24
N THR A 76 -0.99 25.97 -2.93
CA THR A 76 -0.43 26.82 -1.87
C THR A 76 0.90 26.22 -1.37
N PHE A 77 1.65 26.97 -0.54
CA PHE A 77 2.88 26.48 0.07
C PHE A 77 3.29 27.28 1.30
N TRP A 78 3.91 26.60 2.25
CA TRP A 78 4.78 27.22 3.26
C TRP A 78 6.15 27.53 2.66
N SER A 79 6.76 28.62 3.12
CA SER A 79 8.17 28.94 2.90
C SER A 79 8.80 29.48 4.17
N ALA A 80 10.02 29.04 4.49
CA ALA A 80 10.89 29.72 5.44
C ALA A 80 11.15 31.17 4.99
N GLN A 81 11.48 32.05 5.94
CA GLN A 81 11.80 33.45 5.66
C GLN A 81 13.14 33.61 4.94
N ASP A 82 14.06 32.68 5.18
CA ASP A 82 15.44 32.72 4.74
C ASP A 82 15.95 31.34 4.29
N ALA A 83 17.18 31.30 3.78
CA ALA A 83 17.84 30.07 3.38
C ALA A 83 18.59 29.45 4.55
N GLY A 84 18.65 28.12 4.61
CA GLY A 84 19.34 27.42 5.67
C GLY A 84 18.64 26.10 6.02
N ILE A 85 18.91 25.64 7.24
CA ILE A 85 18.26 24.47 7.81
C ILE A 85 16.98 24.94 8.51
N HIS A 86 15.84 24.41 8.08
CA HIS A 86 14.53 24.76 8.63
C HIS A 86 13.68 23.52 8.83
N TRP A 87 12.65 23.63 9.67
CA TRP A 87 11.76 22.50 9.93
C TRP A 87 10.28 22.89 9.92
N LEU A 88 9.46 21.91 9.52
CA LEU A 88 8.01 21.91 9.68
C LEU A 88 7.62 20.71 10.54
N LYS A 89 6.78 20.94 11.55
CA LYS A 89 6.32 19.95 12.52
C LYS A 89 4.80 19.93 12.59
N ILE A 90 4.21 18.75 12.57
CA ILE A 90 2.77 18.54 12.73
C ILE A 90 2.51 17.86 14.08
N ASP A 91 1.60 18.42 14.88
CA ASP A 91 0.92 17.69 15.97
C ASP A 91 -0.31 16.99 15.40
N LEU A 92 -0.26 15.66 15.31
CA LEU A 92 -1.34 14.85 14.76
C LEU A 92 -2.59 14.84 15.65
N GLY A 93 -2.50 15.37 16.89
CA GLY A 93 -3.59 15.51 17.85
C GLY A 93 -3.87 14.27 18.69
N ASP A 94 -3.37 13.10 18.27
CA ASP A 94 -3.47 11.81 18.96
C ASP A 94 -2.17 11.02 18.82
N VAL A 95 -1.98 10.01 19.67
CA VAL A 95 -0.88 9.04 19.52
C VAL A 95 -1.32 7.92 18.58
N TYR A 96 -0.65 7.80 17.43
CA TYR A 96 -0.93 6.79 16.42
C TYR A 96 -0.04 5.56 16.61
N ALA A 97 -0.67 4.38 16.58
CA ALA A 97 -0.01 3.09 16.71
C ALA A 97 0.74 2.66 15.43
N THR A 98 0.30 3.12 14.25
CA THR A 98 0.89 2.70 12.97
C THR A 98 0.83 3.81 11.93
N LEU A 99 1.94 4.52 11.75
CA LEU A 99 2.20 5.32 10.54
C LEU A 99 3.14 4.54 9.64
N PHE A 100 2.97 4.66 8.32
CA PHE A 100 3.77 3.88 7.39
C PHE A 100 4.42 4.70 6.28
N ALA A 101 4.01 5.95 6.08
CA ALA A 101 4.67 6.80 5.10
C ALA A 101 4.42 8.30 5.32
N THR A 102 5.25 9.09 4.65
CA THR A 102 4.99 10.50 4.34
C THR A 102 5.10 10.75 2.84
N GLU A 103 4.40 11.78 2.36
CA GLU A 103 4.60 12.35 1.02
C GLU A 103 4.82 13.85 1.19
N ILE A 104 5.96 14.33 0.74
CA ILE A 104 6.32 15.76 0.77
C ILE A 104 6.32 16.26 -0.66
N ILE A 105 5.57 17.33 -0.92
CA ILE A 105 5.57 18.04 -2.20
C ILE A 105 6.34 19.33 -1.99
N PHE A 106 7.57 19.42 -2.49
CA PHE A 106 8.38 20.63 -2.35
C PHE A 106 7.92 21.75 -3.29
N ASN A 107 8.10 23.01 -2.89
CA ASN A 107 7.84 24.17 -3.75
C ASN A 107 9.12 24.57 -4.52
N GLY A 108 9.62 23.67 -5.36
CA GLY A 108 10.75 23.96 -6.24
C GLY A 108 11.22 22.72 -6.99
N ASN A 109 12.07 22.94 -7.99
CA ASN A 109 12.72 21.87 -8.74
C ASN A 109 14.13 21.63 -8.20
N GLY A 110 14.59 20.37 -8.20
CA GLY A 110 15.92 19.98 -7.77
C GLY A 110 15.92 19.15 -6.48
N SER A 111 17.11 18.77 -6.04
CA SER A 111 17.29 17.89 -4.88
C SER A 111 17.16 18.61 -3.56
N TYR A 112 16.13 18.25 -2.80
CA TYR A 112 16.00 18.59 -1.38
C TYR A 112 16.65 17.52 -0.52
N GLN A 113 17.47 17.92 0.44
CA GLN A 113 18.01 17.04 1.47
C GLN A 113 17.27 17.29 2.77
N TYR A 114 16.84 16.25 3.45
CA TYR A 114 15.99 16.37 4.62
C TYR A 114 16.01 15.13 5.50
N LYS A 115 15.48 15.25 6.72
CA LYS A 115 15.16 14.12 7.59
C LYS A 115 13.68 14.16 7.93
N ILE A 116 13.09 12.98 8.12
CA ILE A 116 11.77 12.84 8.75
C ILE A 116 11.99 12.23 10.12
N GLU A 117 11.42 12.87 11.12
CA GLU A 117 11.60 12.54 12.52
C GLU A 117 10.23 12.47 13.20
N TYR A 118 10.12 11.69 14.26
CA TYR A 118 8.90 11.60 15.06
C TYR A 118 9.18 11.72 16.55
N SER A 119 8.12 12.06 17.28
CA SER A 119 8.12 12.11 18.72
C SER A 119 6.73 11.77 19.27
N ILE A 120 6.72 11.23 20.49
CA ILE A 120 5.49 11.08 21.29
C ILE A 120 5.24 12.30 22.18
N ASP A 121 6.30 13.05 22.52
CA ASP A 121 6.32 14.03 23.62
C ASP A 121 6.81 15.43 23.19
N ASP A 122 7.14 15.64 21.92
CA ASP A 122 7.69 16.88 21.35
C ASP A 122 9.07 17.28 21.92
N ASN A 123 9.71 16.40 22.69
CA ASN A 123 11.00 16.66 23.34
C ASN A 123 12.10 15.74 22.82
N ARG A 124 11.80 14.45 22.67
CA ARG A 124 12.73 13.44 22.14
C ARG A 124 12.32 13.05 20.73
N TRP A 125 13.26 13.19 19.82
CA TRP A 125 13.05 12.95 18.39
C TRP A 125 13.81 11.72 17.94
N THR A 126 13.12 10.85 17.20
CA THR A 126 13.71 9.67 16.54
C THR A 126 13.62 9.84 15.04
N VAL A 127 14.70 9.54 14.32
CA VAL A 127 14.73 9.62 12.85
C VAL A 127 13.98 8.43 12.24
N LEU A 128 13.01 8.71 11.37
CA LEU A 128 12.33 7.71 10.51
C LEU A 128 13.04 7.54 9.17
N VAL A 129 13.46 8.67 8.60
CA VAL A 129 14.07 8.73 7.27
C VAL A 129 15.21 9.72 7.33
N ASP A 130 16.39 9.29 6.88
CA ASP A 130 17.53 10.17 6.68
C ASP A 130 17.81 10.30 5.19
N LYS A 131 17.45 11.45 4.65
CA LYS A 131 17.69 11.88 3.27
C LYS A 131 18.64 13.09 3.24
N SER A 132 19.53 13.23 4.23
CA SER A 132 20.52 14.31 4.25
C SER A 132 21.53 14.25 3.09
N ASN A 133 21.62 13.13 2.36
CA ASN A 133 22.41 13.01 1.14
C ASN A 133 21.55 12.78 -0.11
N ASN A 134 20.25 13.14 -0.06
CA ASN A 134 19.35 12.93 -1.19
C ASN A 134 19.81 13.72 -2.43
N ALA A 135 19.86 13.01 -3.55
CA ALA A 135 20.21 13.56 -4.87
C ALA A 135 19.03 13.51 -5.85
N ASP A 136 17.88 12.95 -5.44
CA ASP A 136 16.68 12.90 -6.27
C ASP A 136 16.11 14.30 -6.48
N THR A 137 15.79 14.62 -7.73
CA THR A 137 15.25 15.92 -8.15
C THR A 137 13.73 15.93 -8.29
N LEU A 138 13.04 14.82 -7.98
CA LEU A 138 11.58 14.76 -7.98
C LEU A 138 11.00 15.74 -6.95
N GLN A 139 10.05 16.55 -7.40
CA GLN A 139 9.33 17.51 -6.56
C GLN A 139 8.56 16.82 -5.42
N THR A 140 7.94 15.69 -5.74
CA THR A 140 7.22 14.87 -4.77
C THR A 140 8.14 13.75 -4.30
N GLN A 141 8.37 13.71 -3.01
CA GLN A 141 9.11 12.65 -2.35
C GLN A 141 8.15 11.80 -1.52
N TYR A 142 8.15 10.49 -1.78
CA TYR A 142 7.39 9.52 -1.01
C TYR A 142 8.34 8.67 -0.18
N ASP A 143 8.13 8.63 1.12
CA ASP A 143 9.01 7.99 2.08
C ASP A 143 8.25 6.93 2.88
N LYS A 144 8.55 5.66 2.61
CA LYS A 144 7.94 4.53 3.31
C LYS A 144 8.75 4.17 4.55
N PHE A 145 8.08 3.96 5.67
CA PHE A 145 8.67 3.51 6.91
C PHE A 145 8.72 1.98 6.92
N ILE A 146 9.93 1.42 7.06
CA ILE A 146 10.15 -0.02 7.14
C ILE A 146 11.07 -0.29 8.34
N PRO A 147 10.53 -0.84 9.45
CA PRO A 147 9.12 -1.17 9.69
C PRO A 147 8.23 0.09 9.84
N PRO A 148 6.88 -0.05 9.75
CA PRO A 148 5.97 1.02 10.16
C PRO A 148 6.27 1.48 11.59
N ALA A 149 6.15 2.77 11.84
CA ALA A 149 6.49 3.35 13.12
C ALA A 149 5.25 3.50 14.01
N SER A 150 5.49 3.40 15.33
CA SER A 150 4.44 3.34 16.35
C SER A 150 4.69 4.37 17.46
N GLY A 151 3.63 4.76 18.16
CA GLY A 151 3.74 5.73 19.25
C GLY A 151 4.00 7.16 18.78
N ILE A 152 3.45 7.54 17.62
CA ILE A 152 3.73 8.83 17.00
C ILE A 152 2.61 9.82 17.31
N ARG A 153 2.94 10.97 17.89
CA ARG A 153 2.03 12.11 17.96
C ARG A 153 2.52 13.29 17.14
N TYR A 154 3.82 13.57 17.22
CA TYR A 154 4.47 14.63 16.49
C TYR A 154 5.32 14.03 15.37
N ILE A 155 5.27 14.65 14.20
CA ILE A 155 6.15 14.32 13.08
C ILE A 155 6.73 15.60 12.50
N ARG A 156 8.00 15.58 12.15
CA ARG A 156 8.75 16.74 11.67
C ARG A 156 9.53 16.37 10.42
N VAL A 157 9.53 17.28 9.45
CA VAL A 157 10.51 17.31 8.37
C VAL A 157 11.53 18.39 8.70
N THR A 158 12.80 18.02 8.72
CA THR A 158 13.94 18.94 8.87
C THR A 158 14.66 19.01 7.53
N ILE A 159 14.52 20.11 6.80
CA ILE A 159 15.19 20.33 5.51
C ILE A 159 16.62 20.80 5.80
N THR A 160 17.60 20.00 5.39
CA THR A 160 19.02 20.24 5.67
C THR A 160 19.75 20.93 4.53
N SER A 161 19.24 20.85 3.30
CA SER A 161 19.74 21.59 2.14
C SER A 161 18.66 21.72 1.08
N THR A 162 18.67 22.83 0.35
CA THR A 162 17.75 23.12 -0.76
C THR A 162 18.51 23.32 -2.07
N PRO A 163 17.84 23.15 -3.23
CA PRO A 163 18.41 23.51 -4.52
C PRO A 163 18.77 25.01 -4.57
N ASN A 164 19.96 25.34 -5.08
CA ASN A 164 20.44 26.72 -5.23
C ASN A 164 20.43 27.56 -3.94
N ASN A 165 20.45 26.93 -2.76
CA ASN A 165 20.38 27.61 -1.46
C ASN A 165 19.16 28.56 -1.34
N GLN A 166 18.03 28.18 -1.93
CA GLN A 166 16.77 28.91 -1.79
C GLN A 166 16.11 28.64 -0.43
N PRO A 167 15.17 29.48 0.04
CA PRO A 167 14.39 29.18 1.24
C PRO A 167 13.68 27.83 1.16
N ALA A 168 13.68 27.11 2.28
CA ALA A 168 12.97 25.84 2.41
C ALA A 168 11.47 26.08 2.18
N SER A 169 10.83 25.30 1.31
CA SER A 169 9.43 25.49 0.98
C SER A 169 8.72 24.20 0.58
N ILE A 170 7.52 24.00 1.11
CA ILE A 170 6.71 22.79 1.00
C ILE A 170 5.28 23.18 0.67
N LYS A 171 4.74 22.58 -0.39
CA LYS A 171 3.33 22.67 -0.79
C LYS A 171 2.45 21.81 0.10
N GLU A 172 2.84 20.56 0.32
CA GLU A 172 2.08 19.62 1.15
C GLU A 172 3.03 18.68 1.89
N PHE A 173 2.82 18.53 3.19
CA PHE A 173 3.46 17.56 4.06
C PHE A 173 2.41 16.56 4.56
N LYS A 174 2.26 15.48 3.79
CA LYS A 174 1.24 14.46 4.01
C LYS A 174 1.81 13.34 4.86
N VAL A 175 0.97 12.82 5.76
CA VAL A 175 1.33 11.76 6.70
C VAL A 175 0.28 10.66 6.60
N TYR A 176 0.70 9.44 6.32
CA TYR A 176 -0.22 8.35 6.08
C TYR A 176 -0.16 7.33 7.21
N LYS A 177 -1.33 7.05 7.79
CA LYS A 177 -1.53 5.91 8.70
C LYS A 177 -1.94 4.68 7.91
N MET A 178 -1.61 3.50 8.42
CA MET A 178 -2.25 2.30 7.90
C MET A 178 -3.73 2.39 8.23
N VAL A 179 -4.62 1.92 7.33
CA VAL A 179 -6.01 1.64 7.75
C VAL A 179 -5.91 0.75 8.99
N ASP A 180 -6.63 1.14 10.05
CA ASP A 180 -6.59 0.39 11.30
C ASP A 180 -6.88 -1.09 11.03
N ASP A 181 -6.20 -1.95 11.76
CA ASP A 181 -6.42 -3.40 11.68
C ASP A 181 -7.78 -3.81 12.28
N THR A 182 -8.62 -2.85 12.69
CA THR A 182 -9.97 -3.11 13.21
C THR A 182 -10.99 -3.30 12.10
N PHE A 183 -10.80 -2.64 10.95
CA PHE A 183 -11.62 -2.88 9.77
C PHE A 183 -11.13 -4.11 8.98
N ILE A 184 -11.91 -5.18 8.99
CA ILE A 184 -11.59 -6.42 8.27
C ILE A 184 -11.78 -6.22 6.76
N LYS A 185 -10.67 -6.09 6.04
CA LYS A 185 -10.59 -6.24 4.58
C LYS A 185 -10.17 -7.67 4.27
N GLY A 186 -11.17 -8.55 4.16
CA GLY A 186 -10.99 -9.97 3.92
C GLY A 186 -10.88 -10.34 2.45
N ALA A 187 -10.07 -11.35 2.12
CA ALA A 187 -10.09 -12.03 0.82
C ALA A 187 -10.20 -13.56 0.99
N ASP A 188 -10.98 -14.22 0.14
CA ASP A 188 -10.93 -15.69 0.03
C ASP A 188 -9.80 -16.08 -0.91
N VAL A 189 -8.81 -16.80 -0.35
CA VAL A 189 -7.63 -17.28 -1.08
C VAL A 189 -7.54 -18.80 -1.08
N SER A 190 -8.63 -19.50 -0.79
CA SER A 190 -8.67 -20.97 -0.65
C SER A 190 -8.32 -21.71 -1.95
N MET A 191 -8.42 -21.04 -3.11
CA MET A 191 -8.02 -21.61 -4.41
C MET A 191 -6.58 -21.30 -4.81
N LEU A 192 -5.86 -20.46 -4.05
CA LEU A 192 -4.57 -19.91 -4.45
C LEU A 192 -3.56 -21.01 -4.78
N LYS A 193 -3.44 -22.02 -3.90
CA LYS A 193 -2.50 -23.13 -4.10
C LYS A 193 -2.78 -23.90 -5.40
N GLN A 194 -4.05 -24.20 -5.69
CA GLN A 194 -4.40 -24.90 -6.93
C GLN A 194 -4.10 -24.05 -8.16
N ILE A 195 -4.38 -22.74 -8.10
CA ILE A 195 -4.07 -21.82 -9.21
C ILE A 195 -2.56 -21.83 -9.49
N GLU A 196 -1.73 -21.74 -8.45
CA GLU A 196 -0.28 -21.78 -8.56
C GLU A 196 0.25 -23.13 -9.09
N ASP A 197 -0.31 -24.25 -8.61
CA ASP A 197 0.02 -25.59 -9.09
C ASP A 197 -0.34 -25.80 -10.57
N CYS A 198 -1.40 -25.15 -11.04
CA CYS A 198 -1.77 -25.10 -12.45
C CYS A 198 -0.93 -24.09 -13.27
N GLY A 199 0.10 -23.49 -12.68
CA GLY A 199 1.00 -22.54 -13.36
C GLY A 199 0.51 -21.09 -13.37
N GLY A 200 -0.53 -20.78 -12.60
CA GLY A 200 -1.02 -19.42 -12.41
C GLY A 200 0.05 -18.53 -11.77
N LYS A 201 0.14 -17.29 -12.27
CA LYS A 201 1.11 -16.29 -11.81
C LYS A 201 0.39 -14.97 -11.60
N PHE A 202 0.83 -14.22 -10.60
CA PHE A 202 0.22 -12.94 -10.23
C PHE A 202 1.22 -11.81 -10.47
N TYR A 203 0.70 -10.65 -10.86
CA TYR A 203 1.51 -9.51 -11.27
C TYR A 203 0.95 -8.22 -10.70
N LEU A 204 1.84 -7.33 -10.28
CA LEU A 204 1.54 -5.93 -10.00
C LEU A 204 2.34 -5.07 -10.97
N ASN A 205 1.66 -4.26 -11.77
CA ASN A 205 2.29 -3.39 -12.78
C ASN A 205 3.27 -4.13 -13.72
N GLY A 206 2.92 -5.36 -14.12
CA GLY A 206 3.72 -6.19 -15.01
C GLY A 206 4.89 -6.92 -14.33
N VAL A 207 5.13 -6.69 -13.04
CA VAL A 207 6.14 -7.40 -12.25
C VAL A 207 5.49 -8.60 -11.57
N GLN A 208 6.03 -9.80 -11.78
CA GLN A 208 5.53 -11.02 -11.12
C GLN A 208 5.79 -10.91 -9.61
N MET A 209 4.75 -11.12 -8.80
CA MET A 209 4.83 -11.05 -7.34
C MET A 209 3.99 -12.16 -6.70
N ASP A 210 4.23 -12.36 -5.40
CA ASP A 210 3.42 -13.20 -4.54
C ASP A 210 1.99 -12.66 -4.43
N ALA A 211 0.98 -13.51 -4.59
CA ALA A 211 -0.42 -13.09 -4.55
C ALA A 211 -0.83 -12.48 -3.20
N LEU A 212 -0.34 -13.03 -2.08
CA LEU A 212 -0.68 -12.54 -0.74
C LEU A 212 0.00 -11.19 -0.48
N GLU A 213 1.20 -10.98 -1.00
CA GLU A 213 1.87 -9.67 -0.93
C GLU A 213 1.16 -8.61 -1.79
N ILE A 214 0.63 -8.98 -2.97
CA ILE A 214 -0.20 -8.09 -3.77
C ILE A 214 -1.48 -7.72 -3.00
N LEU A 215 -2.19 -8.70 -2.42
CA LEU A 215 -3.40 -8.45 -1.64
C LEU A 215 -3.12 -7.54 -0.45
N LYS A 216 -2.03 -7.80 0.28
CA LYS A 216 -1.57 -6.97 1.40
C LYS A 216 -1.21 -5.55 0.95
N TYR A 217 -0.58 -5.40 -0.22
CA TYR A 217 -0.30 -4.10 -0.83
C TYR A 217 -1.60 -3.32 -1.12
N PHE A 218 -2.68 -4.00 -1.50
CA PHE A 218 -4.01 -3.39 -1.65
C PHE A 218 -4.81 -3.28 -0.34
N GLY A 219 -4.18 -3.57 0.80
CA GLY A 219 -4.77 -3.39 2.13
C GLY A 219 -5.65 -4.53 2.61
N VAL A 220 -5.59 -5.72 2.01
CA VAL A 220 -6.18 -6.93 2.60
C VAL A 220 -5.42 -7.26 3.88
N ASN A 221 -6.14 -7.36 4.99
CA ASN A 221 -5.58 -7.61 6.32
C ASN A 221 -6.08 -8.91 6.97
N TRP A 222 -7.03 -9.60 6.35
CA TRP A 222 -7.48 -10.93 6.74
C TRP A 222 -7.61 -11.83 5.51
N ILE A 223 -7.29 -13.11 5.68
CA ILE A 223 -7.58 -14.13 4.67
C ILE A 223 -8.56 -15.16 5.21
N ARG A 224 -9.50 -15.57 4.36
CA ARG A 224 -10.39 -16.69 4.61
C ARG A 224 -9.85 -17.93 3.92
N LEU A 225 -9.77 -19.03 4.68
CA LEU A 225 -9.45 -20.36 4.16
C LEU A 225 -10.62 -21.31 4.44
N ARG A 226 -11.03 -22.03 3.40
CA ARG A 226 -12.03 -23.10 3.50
C ARG A 226 -11.33 -24.44 3.66
N ILE A 227 -11.84 -25.32 4.52
CA ILE A 227 -11.41 -26.72 4.57
C ILE A 227 -12.60 -27.64 4.31
N TRP A 228 -12.47 -28.52 3.31
CA TRP A 228 -13.47 -29.54 3.00
C TRP A 228 -13.19 -30.82 3.77
N ASN A 229 -14.24 -31.47 4.28
CA ASN A 229 -14.13 -32.75 4.98
C ASN A 229 -13.71 -33.91 4.05
N HIS A 230 -14.15 -33.89 2.78
CA HIS A 230 -13.77 -34.84 1.73
C HIS A 230 -13.41 -34.07 0.46
N PRO A 231 -12.18 -33.56 0.31
CA PRO A 231 -11.77 -32.70 -0.81
C PRO A 231 -11.44 -33.45 -2.11
N TYR A 232 -11.51 -34.78 -2.11
CA TYR A 232 -11.12 -35.65 -3.22
C TYR A 232 -12.21 -36.68 -3.52
N TYR A 233 -12.33 -37.10 -4.79
CA TYR A 233 -13.29 -38.15 -5.21
C TYR A 233 -12.92 -39.54 -4.67
N THR A 234 -11.62 -39.75 -4.45
CA THR A 234 -11.02 -41.00 -4.00
C THR A 234 -9.95 -40.71 -2.94
N GLU A 235 -9.48 -41.74 -2.24
CA GLU A 235 -8.31 -41.61 -1.35
C GLU A 235 -7.04 -41.24 -2.13
N ASP A 236 -6.98 -41.57 -3.42
CA ASP A 236 -5.95 -41.07 -4.32
C ASP A 236 -6.16 -39.58 -4.61
N LYS A 237 -5.24 -38.75 -4.07
CA LYS A 237 -5.22 -37.30 -4.25
C LYS A 237 -4.86 -36.84 -5.68
N SER A 238 -4.53 -37.77 -6.60
CA SER A 238 -4.22 -37.46 -8.00
C SER A 238 -5.44 -36.98 -8.81
N GLN A 239 -6.67 -37.20 -8.29
CA GLN A 239 -7.94 -36.82 -8.93
C GLN A 239 -8.66 -35.72 -8.13
N PRO A 240 -8.29 -34.44 -8.33
CA PRO A 240 -8.88 -33.33 -7.59
C PRO A 240 -10.37 -33.12 -7.93
N MET A 241 -11.19 -32.74 -6.94
CA MET A 241 -12.60 -32.36 -7.19
C MET A 241 -12.76 -30.98 -7.83
N GLY A 242 -11.69 -30.19 -7.89
CA GLY A 242 -11.72 -28.80 -8.31
C GLY A 242 -12.15 -27.86 -7.19
N GLY A 243 -12.15 -26.55 -7.44
CA GLY A 243 -12.54 -25.56 -6.43
C GLY A 243 -11.52 -25.35 -5.30
N GLY A 244 -10.24 -25.62 -5.55
CA GLY A 244 -9.11 -25.38 -4.66
C GLY A 244 -8.55 -26.61 -3.96
N ASN A 245 -9.25 -27.76 -4.00
CA ASN A 245 -8.95 -28.97 -3.21
C ASN A 245 -8.51 -28.61 -1.79
N CYS A 246 -9.34 -27.81 -1.13
CA CYS A 246 -8.98 -27.15 0.10
C CYS A 246 -8.98 -28.16 1.26
N ASP A 247 -7.94 -29.00 1.31
CA ASP A 247 -7.64 -29.91 2.41
C ASP A 247 -6.79 -29.18 3.47
N ALA A 248 -6.63 -29.81 4.63
CA ALA A 248 -5.92 -29.20 5.75
C ALA A 248 -4.45 -28.91 5.41
N GLU A 249 -3.80 -29.75 4.62
CA GLU A 249 -2.39 -29.59 4.22
C GLU A 249 -2.20 -28.37 3.32
N ASN A 250 -2.99 -28.24 2.27
CA ASN A 250 -2.94 -27.11 1.35
C ASN A 250 -3.30 -25.79 2.05
N MET A 251 -4.31 -25.80 2.92
CA MET A 251 -4.68 -24.59 3.66
C MET A 251 -3.62 -24.20 4.68
N LEU A 252 -2.94 -25.15 5.32
CA LEU A 252 -1.85 -24.85 6.25
C LEU A 252 -0.66 -24.17 5.54
N VAL A 253 -0.36 -24.56 4.29
CA VAL A 253 0.66 -23.88 3.47
C VAL A 253 0.32 -22.41 3.26
N ILE A 254 -0.92 -22.11 2.87
CA ILE A 254 -1.38 -20.73 2.64
C ILE A 254 -1.42 -19.94 3.97
N ALA A 255 -1.92 -20.55 5.05
CA ALA A 255 -2.01 -19.92 6.37
C ALA A 255 -0.64 -19.50 6.91
N LYS A 256 0.37 -20.37 6.79
CA LYS A 256 1.76 -20.07 7.18
C LYS A 256 2.36 -18.95 6.34
N ARG A 257 2.11 -18.95 5.03
CA ARG A 257 2.55 -17.90 4.09
C ARG A 257 1.95 -16.53 4.43
N GLY A 258 0.71 -16.50 4.93
CA GLY A 258 0.02 -15.29 5.40
C GLY A 258 0.45 -14.77 6.78
N GLY A 259 1.35 -15.45 7.49
CA GLY A 259 1.93 -14.98 8.75
C GLY A 259 1.11 -15.22 10.03
N CYS A 260 0.01 -15.99 9.97
CA CYS A 260 -0.88 -16.48 11.05
C CYS A 260 -0.79 -15.77 12.44
N PRO A 261 -1.57 -14.69 12.66
CA PRO A 261 -2.68 -14.70 13.66
C PRO A 261 -4.02 -14.10 13.15
N LYS A 262 -4.15 -13.82 11.84
CA LYS A 262 -5.35 -13.20 11.20
C LYS A 262 -6.04 -14.14 10.20
N THR A 263 -6.26 -15.39 10.58
CA THR A 263 -6.87 -16.41 9.72
C THR A 263 -8.07 -17.04 10.43
N ILE A 264 -9.24 -17.01 9.80
CA ILE A 264 -10.42 -17.75 10.26
C ILE A 264 -10.61 -18.96 9.36
N ILE A 265 -10.70 -20.13 9.96
CA ILE A 265 -10.90 -21.40 9.28
C ILE A 265 -12.31 -21.87 9.57
N PHE A 266 -13.08 -22.13 8.51
CA PHE A 266 -14.45 -22.63 8.62
C PHE A 266 -14.55 -24.06 8.11
N ASN A 267 -15.33 -24.89 8.81
CA ASN A 267 -15.74 -26.20 8.31
C ASN A 267 -16.87 -26.08 7.26
N ASN A 268 -17.26 -27.21 6.67
CA ASN A 268 -18.33 -27.29 5.66
C ASN A 268 -19.74 -26.89 6.17
N GLN A 269 -19.89 -26.57 7.44
CA GLN A 269 -21.12 -26.08 8.08
C GLN A 269 -20.98 -24.61 8.54
N ASN A 270 -19.98 -23.89 8.03
CA ASN A 270 -19.61 -22.52 8.45
C ASN A 270 -19.34 -22.37 9.95
N GLN A 271 -18.91 -23.45 10.64
CA GLN A 271 -18.47 -23.38 12.03
C GLN A 271 -16.95 -23.14 12.09
N PRO A 272 -16.44 -22.36 13.07
CA PRO A 272 -15.00 -22.19 13.27
C PRO A 272 -14.32 -23.55 13.52
N PHE A 273 -13.14 -23.76 12.92
CA PHE A 273 -12.32 -24.95 13.15
C PHE A 273 -11.38 -24.71 14.34
N ASP A 274 -11.62 -25.39 15.47
CA ASP A 274 -10.83 -25.23 16.73
C ASP A 274 -9.42 -25.88 16.69
N GLY A 275 -8.99 -26.41 15.55
CA GLY A 275 -7.89 -27.37 15.47
C GLY A 275 -6.55 -26.87 14.93
N ILE A 276 -6.46 -25.65 14.38
CA ILE A 276 -5.20 -25.15 13.80
C ILE A 276 -4.68 -24.02 14.67
N LYS A 277 -3.90 -24.41 15.69
CA LYS A 277 -3.00 -23.50 16.37
C LYS A 277 -1.73 -23.38 15.52
N CYS A 278 -1.64 -22.29 14.76
CA CYS A 278 -0.36 -21.62 14.61
C CYS A 278 -0.06 -20.97 15.97
#